data_AF-A0A4Y2G5Q1-F1
#
_entry.id   AF-A0A4Y2G5Q1-F1
#
_cell.length_a   1.000
_cell.length_b   1.000
_cell.length_c   1.000
_cell.angle_alpha   90.00
_cell.angle_beta   90.00
_cell.angle_gamma   90.00
#
_symmetry.space_group_name_H-M   'P 1'
#
loop_
_entity.id
_entity.type
_entity.pdbx_description
1 polymer ?
#
loop_
_entity_poly.entity_id
_entity_poly.type
_entity_poly.pdbx_seq_one_letter_code
_entity_poly.pdbx_strand_id
1 'polypeptide(L)'
;MNCHMAKEEGILGIKRIEGIFDGYPENETIGGTKYAERAKRTLKQMSNEVMFDEMMVPTVSQEKFLVSLKNKYILISILMNKFSLNMACKKADEDADCLIVNSALALAPAHPSVVVIGEDIFSSS
;
A
#
# COMPACT_ATOMS: atom_id res chain seq x y z
N MET A 1 4.87 -6.26 -0.51
CA MET A 1 4.48 -4.87 -0.21
C MET A 1 3.68 -4.45 -1.41
N ASN A 2 2.35 -4.46 -1.31
CA ASN A 2 1.49 -4.19 -2.44
C ASN A 2 1.49 -2.68 -2.68
N CYS A 3 1.97 -2.29 -3.86
CA CYS A 3 1.75 -0.96 -4.40
C CYS A 3 1.13 -1.14 -5.79
N HIS A 4 -0.09 -0.66 -5.96
CA HIS A 4 -0.81 -0.70 -7.22
C HIS A 4 -0.96 0.75 -7.68
N MET A 5 -0.55 1.01 -8.92
CA MET A 5 -0.49 2.33 -9.55
C MET A 5 -1.57 2.43 -10.62
N ALA A 6 -2.47 3.40 -10.59
CA ALA A 6 -3.32 3.65 -11.75
C ALA A 6 -2.57 4.52 -12.79
N LYS A 7 -2.65 4.16 -14.08
CA LYS A 7 -2.05 4.93 -15.20
C LYS A 7 -3.14 5.38 -16.18
N GLU A 8 -2.91 6.51 -16.85
CA GLU A 8 -3.79 7.08 -17.88
C GLU A 8 -3.09 7.06 -19.24
N GLU A 9 -3.84 6.94 -20.34
CA GLU A 9 -3.38 7.30 -21.70
C GLU A 9 -4.45 8.22 -22.32
N GLY A 10 -4.10 9.49 -22.57
CA GLY A 10 -4.99 10.51 -23.13
C GLY A 10 -4.28 11.42 -24.13
N ILE A 11 -5.03 11.87 -25.16
CA ILE A 11 -4.54 12.54 -26.38
C ILE A 11 -3.95 13.97 -26.13
N LEU A 12 -4.08 14.51 -24.91
CA LEU A 12 -3.59 15.84 -24.52
C LEU A 12 -2.65 15.85 -23.29
N GLY A 13 -1.86 14.78 -23.09
CA GLY A 13 -0.59 14.84 -22.35
C GLY A 13 -0.61 15.06 -20.82
N ILE A 14 -1.76 15.22 -20.16
CA ILE A 14 -1.84 15.25 -18.68
C ILE A 14 -2.31 13.87 -18.20
N LYS A 15 -1.39 13.08 -17.63
CA LYS A 15 -1.70 11.82 -16.95
C LYS A 15 -1.93 12.09 -15.47
N ARG A 16 -3.17 12.04 -15.00
CA ARG A 16 -3.46 12.03 -13.56
C ARG A 16 -3.07 10.65 -13.02
N ILE A 17 -2.05 10.63 -12.18
CA ILE A 17 -1.60 9.42 -11.49
C ILE A 17 -2.14 9.47 -10.06
N GLU A 18 -2.71 8.36 -9.61
CA GLU A 18 -3.12 8.17 -8.23
C GLU A 18 -2.47 6.89 -7.68
N GLY A 19 -1.76 7.02 -6.56
CA GLY A 19 -1.19 5.90 -5.81
C GLY A 19 -2.12 5.50 -4.67
N ILE A 20 -2.40 4.20 -4.56
CA ILE A 20 -3.22 3.67 -3.47
C ILE A 20 -2.40 2.64 -2.70
N PHE A 21 -2.29 2.83 -1.39
CA PHE A 21 -1.53 1.99 -0.48
C PHE A 21 -2.44 1.19 0.44
N ASP A 22 -1.99 0.00 0.82
CA ASP A 22 -2.66 -0.84 1.81
C ASP A 22 -2.81 -0.17 3.18
N GLY A 23 -3.86 -0.60 3.87
CA GLY A 23 -4.14 -0.21 5.23
C GLY A 23 -3.41 -1.09 6.25
N TYR A 24 -2.60 -0.42 7.06
CA TYR A 24 -2.09 -0.97 8.31
C TYR A 24 -2.53 -0.02 9.42
N PRO A 25 -3.41 -0.48 10.33
CA PRO A 25 -3.82 0.36 11.45
C PRO A 25 -2.65 0.52 12.41
N GLU A 26 -2.55 1.72 12.99
CA GLU A 26 -1.54 2.04 14.01
C GLU A 26 -1.87 1.34 15.35
N ASN A 27 -3.15 1.07 15.59
CA ASN A 27 -3.70 0.40 16.76
C ASN A 27 -4.50 -0.86 16.39
N GLU A 28 -4.35 -1.91 17.20
CA GLU A 28 -4.93 -3.25 17.01
C GLU A 28 -6.48 -3.31 17.10
N THR A 29 -7.15 -2.19 17.28
CA THR A 29 -8.55 -2.12 17.73
C THR A 29 -9.59 -2.28 16.61
N ILE A 30 -9.18 -2.31 15.34
CA ILE A 30 -10.09 -2.51 14.21
C ILE A 30 -10.30 -4.02 14.00
N GLY A 31 -11.35 -4.54 14.64
CA GLY A 31 -11.71 -5.95 14.60
C GLY A 31 -12.34 -6.36 13.27
N GLY A 32 -11.70 -7.29 12.57
CA GLY A 32 -12.18 -7.92 11.34
C GLY A 32 -11.56 -9.30 11.12
N THR A 33 -12.08 -10.07 10.16
CA THR A 33 -11.53 -11.40 9.79
C THR A 33 -10.08 -11.31 9.33
N LYS A 34 -9.72 -10.24 8.61
CA LYS A 34 -8.35 -9.94 8.17
C LYS A 34 -7.42 -9.63 9.34
N TYR A 35 -7.90 -8.93 10.36
CA TYR A 35 -7.13 -8.70 11.59
C TYR A 35 -6.78 -10.04 12.27
N ALA A 36 -7.76 -10.94 12.42
CA ALA A 36 -7.53 -12.26 13.00
C ALA A 36 -6.52 -13.09 12.20
N GLU A 37 -6.55 -13.03 10.87
CA GLU A 37 -5.52 -13.66 10.02
C GLU A 37 -4.14 -13.01 10.18
N ARG A 38 -4.06 -11.68 10.22
CA ARG A 38 -2.81 -10.94 10.43
C ARG A 38 -2.20 -11.26 11.80
N ALA A 39 -2.99 -11.26 12.86
CA ALA A 39 -2.56 -11.61 14.22
C ALA A 39 -2.02 -13.05 14.30
N LYS A 40 -2.69 -14.01 13.66
CA LYS A 40 -2.20 -15.39 13.54
C LYS A 40 -0.85 -15.49 12.83
N ARG A 41 -0.61 -14.67 11.79
CA ARG A 41 0.68 -14.61 11.07
C ARG A 41 1.79 -14.00 11.92
N THR A 42 1.50 -12.90 12.64
CA THR A 42 2.46 -12.24 13.54
C THR A 42 2.92 -13.18 14.67
N LEU A 43 2.02 -13.99 15.22
CA LEU A 43 2.38 -15.00 16.23
C LEU A 43 3.36 -16.07 15.69
N LYS A 44 3.36 -16.32 14.37
CA LYS A 44 4.19 -17.35 13.72
C LYS A 44 5.54 -16.81 13.22
N GLN A 45 5.64 -15.49 13.03
CA GLN A 45 6.79 -14.82 12.43
C GLN A 45 7.04 -13.52 13.22
N MET A 46 8.04 -13.53 14.11
CA MET A 46 8.47 -12.34 14.84
C MET A 46 9.76 -11.79 14.22
N SER A 47 9.71 -10.57 13.72
CA SER A 47 10.89 -9.76 13.42
C SER A 47 10.93 -8.58 14.38
N ASN A 48 12.14 -8.13 14.74
CA ASN A 48 12.32 -6.92 15.52
C ASN A 48 11.80 -5.71 14.74
N GLU A 49 11.26 -4.73 15.48
CA GLU A 49 11.05 -3.39 14.95
C GLU A 49 12.39 -2.82 14.52
N VAL A 50 12.46 -2.34 13.29
CA VAL A 50 13.68 -1.73 12.74
C VAL A 50 13.48 -0.23 12.82
N MET A 51 14.44 0.47 13.39
CA MET A 51 14.49 1.93 13.32
C MET A 51 15.11 2.31 11.97
N PHE A 52 14.34 2.97 11.11
CA PHE A 52 14.79 3.42 9.79
C PHE A 52 14.10 4.73 9.43
N ASP A 53 14.75 5.50 8.56
CA ASP A 53 14.20 6.68 7.93
C ASP A 53 14.39 6.59 6.40
N GLU A 54 14.04 7.66 5.70
CA GLU A 54 14.12 7.74 4.24
C GLU A 54 15.55 7.64 3.69
N MET A 55 16.56 8.03 4.48
CA MET A 55 17.97 8.06 4.08
C MET A 55 18.72 6.78 4.46
N MET A 56 18.11 5.92 5.27
CA MET A 56 18.73 4.69 5.77
C MET A 56 18.44 3.48 4.87
N VAL A 57 19.46 2.63 4.69
CA VAL A 57 19.29 1.28 4.14
C VAL A 57 19.06 0.32 5.30
N PRO A 58 17.93 -0.41 5.36
CA PRO A 58 17.68 -1.38 6.42
C PRO A 58 18.76 -2.46 6.46
N THR A 59 19.23 -2.82 7.67
CA THR A 59 20.27 -3.84 7.88
C THR A 59 19.75 -5.28 7.85
N VAL A 60 18.42 -5.44 7.76
CA VAL A 60 17.74 -6.73 7.69
C VAL A 60 17.29 -7.03 6.25
N SER A 61 17.09 -8.31 5.91
CA SER A 61 16.52 -8.67 4.61
C SER A 61 15.11 -8.11 4.45
N GLN A 62 14.70 -7.84 3.20
CA GLN A 62 13.36 -7.36 2.86
C GLN A 62 12.25 -8.25 3.45
N GLU A 63 12.42 -9.57 3.38
CA GLU A 63 11.46 -10.54 3.94
C GLU A 63 11.28 -10.33 5.44
N LYS A 64 12.37 -10.22 6.22
CA LYS A 64 12.31 -9.97 7.66
C LYS A 64 11.74 -8.59 7.98
N PHE A 65 12.15 -7.59 7.21
CA PHE A 65 11.68 -6.21 7.36
C PHE A 65 10.16 -6.10 7.20
N LEU A 66 9.63 -6.74 6.16
CA LEU A 66 8.21 -6.75 5.80
C LEU A 66 7.39 -7.79 6.56
N VAL A 67 7.90 -8.41 7.63
CA VAL A 67 7.06 -9.20 8.56
C VAL A 67 6.41 -8.28 9.59
N SER A 68 7.12 -7.26 10.06
CA SER A 68 6.65 -6.34 11.11
C SER A 68 5.57 -5.38 10.59
N LEU A 69 4.41 -5.36 11.26
CA LEU A 69 3.32 -4.43 10.96
C LEU A 69 3.74 -2.98 11.12
N LYS A 70 4.53 -2.68 12.16
CA LYS A 70 5.05 -1.33 12.41
C LYS A 70 6.02 -0.88 11.33
N ASN A 71 6.90 -1.77 10.87
CA ASN A 71 7.81 -1.45 9.77
C ASN A 71 7.02 -1.18 8.49
N LYS A 72 5.99 -1.98 8.17
CA LYS A 72 5.10 -1.73 7.01
C LYS A 72 4.40 -0.39 7.11
N TYR A 73 3.87 -0.06 8.30
CA TYR A 73 3.18 1.19 8.55
C TYR A 73 4.11 2.40 8.32
N ILE A 74 5.30 2.40 8.95
CA ILE A 74 6.28 3.49 8.79
C ILE A 74 6.72 3.61 7.33
N LEU A 75 6.96 2.48 6.66
CA LEU A 75 7.37 2.45 5.26
C LEU A 75 6.32 3.05 4.34
N ILE A 76 5.03 2.71 4.52
CA ILE A 76 3.94 3.31 3.75
C ILE A 76 3.86 4.81 3.99
N SER A 77 4.01 5.26 5.24
CA SER A 77 4.02 6.70 5.55
C SER A 77 5.16 7.44 4.83
N ILE A 78 6.37 6.86 4.79
CA ILE A 78 7.50 7.43 4.05
C ILE A 78 7.21 7.47 2.54
N LEU A 79 6.71 6.36 1.98
CA LEU A 79 6.39 6.29 0.55
C LEU A 79 5.29 7.29 0.17
N MET A 80 4.22 7.40 0.96
CA MET A 80 3.15 8.37 0.73
C MET A 80 3.70 9.80 0.72
N ASN A 81 4.58 10.15 1.66
CA ASN A 81 5.21 11.48 1.70
C ASN A 81 6.10 11.75 0.48
N LYS A 82 6.83 10.74 -0.01
CA LYS A 82 7.67 10.85 -1.21
C LYS A 82 6.84 11.04 -2.47
N PHE A 83 5.76 10.27 -2.62
CA PHE A 83 4.96 10.26 -3.84
C PHE A 83 3.94 11.40 -3.90
N SER A 84 3.46 11.89 -2.75
CA SER A 84 2.49 12.99 -2.68
C SER A 84 2.99 14.30 -3.30
N LEU A 85 4.30 14.43 -3.51
CA LEU A 85 4.90 15.56 -4.22
C LEU A 85 4.53 15.63 -5.70
N ASN A 86 4.29 14.47 -6.35
CA ASN A 86 4.11 14.37 -7.80
C ASN A 86 2.79 13.71 -8.20
N MET A 87 2.08 13.06 -7.27
CA MET A 87 0.82 12.37 -7.54
C MET A 87 -0.09 12.38 -6.32
N ALA A 88 -1.40 12.21 -6.54
CA ALA A 88 -2.32 12.01 -5.43
C ALA A 88 -2.08 10.65 -4.79
N CYS A 89 -2.08 10.56 -3.46
CA CYS A 89 -1.91 9.32 -2.72
C CYS A 89 -3.10 9.09 -1.78
N LYS A 90 -3.64 7.87 -1.76
CA LYS A 90 -4.64 7.41 -0.78
C LYS A 90 -4.10 6.19 -0.03
N LYS A 91 -4.60 6.00 1.18
CA LYS A 91 -4.37 4.81 1.99
C LYS A 91 -5.71 4.14 2.27
N ALA A 92 -5.78 2.83 2.12
CA ALA A 92 -6.95 2.05 2.52
C ALA A 92 -6.96 1.81 4.03
N ASP A 93 -8.10 1.40 4.56
CA ASP A 93 -8.22 0.99 5.97
C ASP A 93 -7.67 -0.44 6.19
N GLU A 94 -7.89 -1.34 5.23
CA GLU A 94 -7.42 -2.73 5.26
C GLU A 94 -6.63 -3.13 4.00
N ASP A 95 -7.32 -3.53 2.92
CA ASP A 95 -6.71 -3.84 1.63
C ASP A 95 -6.97 -2.73 0.60
N ALA A 96 -6.01 -2.52 -0.29
CA ALA A 96 -6.12 -1.52 -1.34
C ALA A 96 -7.12 -1.94 -2.45
N ASP A 97 -7.40 -3.23 -2.61
CA ASP A 97 -8.14 -3.81 -3.73
C ASP A 97 -9.50 -3.12 -3.95
N CYS A 98 -10.30 -3.03 -2.88
CA CYS A 98 -11.61 -2.38 -2.95
C CYS A 98 -11.49 -0.89 -3.28
N LEU A 99 -10.50 -0.21 -2.69
CA LEU A 99 -10.28 1.22 -2.89
C LEU A 99 -9.78 1.54 -4.31
N ILE A 100 -8.99 0.64 -4.90
CA ILE A 100 -8.52 0.73 -6.28
C ILE A 100 -9.70 0.64 -7.25
N VAL A 101 -10.55 -0.38 -7.08
CA VAL A 101 -11.74 -0.58 -7.94
C VAL A 101 -12.69 0.62 -7.81
N ASN A 102 -12.97 1.06 -6.58
CA ASN A 102 -13.86 2.19 -6.34
C ASN A 102 -13.29 3.50 -6.90
N SER A 103 -11.98 3.72 -6.79
CA SER A 103 -11.34 4.91 -7.37
C SER A 103 -11.38 4.89 -8.89
N ALA A 104 -11.14 3.73 -9.52
CA ALA A 104 -11.25 3.59 -10.96
C ALA A 104 -12.68 3.84 -11.47
N LEU A 105 -13.69 3.29 -10.77
CA LEU A 105 -15.11 3.51 -11.08
C LEU A 105 -15.51 4.98 -10.95
N ALA A 106 -14.98 5.70 -9.95
CA ALA A 106 -15.25 7.12 -9.77
C ALA A 106 -14.60 7.98 -10.86
N LEU A 107 -13.48 7.55 -11.43
CA LEU A 107 -12.78 8.25 -12.50
C LEU A 107 -13.35 7.93 -13.90
N ALA A 108 -13.96 6.75 -14.09
CA ALA A 108 -14.47 6.31 -15.38
C ALA A 108 -15.42 7.31 -16.08
N PRO A 109 -16.33 8.03 -15.39
CA PRO A 109 -17.19 9.01 -16.06
C PRO A 109 -16.45 10.26 -16.56
N ALA A 110 -15.32 10.60 -15.95
CA ALA A 110 -14.56 11.82 -16.25
C ALA A 110 -13.41 11.59 -17.24
N HIS A 111 -13.02 10.33 -17.48
CA HIS A 111 -11.85 9.97 -18.27
C HIS A 111 -12.20 8.90 -19.32
N PRO A 112 -11.72 9.04 -20.59
CA PRO A 112 -12.01 8.08 -21.65
C PRO A 112 -11.37 6.70 -21.41
N SER A 113 -10.33 6.63 -20.57
CA SER A 113 -9.67 5.39 -20.19
C SER A 113 -9.09 5.51 -18.79
N VAL A 114 -9.23 4.45 -17.99
CA VAL A 114 -8.62 4.29 -16.68
C VAL A 114 -7.85 2.97 -16.69
N VAL A 115 -6.54 3.00 -16.42
CA VAL A 115 -5.72 1.79 -16.32
C VAL A 115 -5.35 1.57 -14.86
N VAL A 116 -5.55 0.34 -14.38
CA VAL A 116 -5.07 -0.10 -13.06
C VAL A 116 -3.82 -0.96 -13.29
N ILE A 117 -2.71 -0.59 -12.66
CA ILE A 117 -1.45 -1.34 -12.67
C ILE A 117 -1.24 -1.88 -11.27
N GLY A 118 -0.85 -3.14 -11.20
CA GLY A 118 -0.83 -3.83 -9.94
C GLY A 118 -0.20 -5.19 -10.04
N GLU A 119 0.53 -5.58 -9.00
CA GLU A 119 1.03 -6.95 -8.86
C GLU A 119 0.43 -7.53 -7.59
N ASP A 120 -0.42 -8.54 -7.75
CA ASP A 120 -0.92 -9.31 -6.61
C ASP A 120 0.10 -10.40 -6.31
N ILE A 121 0.87 -10.18 -5.25
CA ILE A 121 1.72 -11.22 -4.69
C ILE A 121 0.87 -11.97 -3.68
N PHE A 122 0.37 -13.15 -4.08
CA PHE A 122 -0.11 -14.13 -3.11
C PHE A 122 0.99 -14.27 -2.07
N SER A 123 0.72 -13.87 -0.83
CA SER A 123 1.59 -14.21 0.29
C SER A 123 1.50 -15.74 0.43
N SER A 124 2.30 -16.46 -0.34
CA SER A 124 2.44 -17.91 -0.28
C SER A 124 2.87 -18.24 1.15
N SER A 125 1.94 -18.80 1.90
CA SER A 125 2.13 -19.42 3.21
C SER A 125 2.95 -20.69 3.11
#